data_AF-T1D7X0-F1
#
_entry.id   AF-T1D7X0-F1
#
_cell.length_a   1.000
_cell.length_b   1.000
_cell.length_c   1.000
_cell.angle_alpha   90.00
_cell.angle_beta   90.00
_cell.angle_gamma   90.00
#
_symmetry.space_group_name_H-M   'P 1'
#
loop_
_entity.id
_entity.type
_entity.pdbx_description
1 polymer ?
#
loop_
_entity_poly.entity_id
_entity_poly.type
_entity_poly.pdbx_seq_one_letter_code
_entity_poly.pdbx_strand_id
1 'polypeptide(L)'
;MTTGEPAMTERWDRDAARHTYAMPYWSDGYFDIDDQGRVTARPQGDDGPALALAEAVAAARGAGLRLPLLLRFPDILHHRRRHLQQAFAAAMHAHGYGGGYTAVYPIKVNQQRGVAGELAAGGEPADFGLEAGSKPELLAVLALAKPGSLVVCNGYKDAEYIRIALIGRRMGLDVVIVIEKPSELDHVMRESAALGMTPLLGVRMRLATLGAGKWQNTGGDKAKFGLTPRQLLDLLARLRAAGLDAA
;
A
#
# COMPACT_ATOMS: atom_id res chain seq x y z
N MET A 1 42.61 38.10 -37.71
CA MET A 1 41.18 38.31 -37.43
C MET A 1 40.48 36.98 -37.58
N THR A 2 40.34 36.25 -36.49
CA THR A 2 39.56 35.02 -36.42
C THR A 2 38.34 35.34 -35.56
N THR A 3 37.22 35.58 -36.22
CA THR A 3 35.91 35.71 -35.61
C THR A 3 35.56 34.35 -35.01
N GLY A 4 35.74 34.20 -33.71
CA GLY A 4 35.22 33.03 -32.99
C GLY A 4 33.71 33.00 -33.14
N GLU A 5 33.17 31.91 -33.66
CA GLU A 5 31.73 31.64 -33.61
C GLU A 5 31.29 31.74 -32.15
N PRO A 6 30.23 32.50 -31.83
CA PRO A 6 29.69 32.50 -30.50
C PRO A 6 29.21 31.07 -30.20
N ALA A 7 29.76 30.46 -29.15
CA ALA A 7 29.25 29.20 -28.63
C ALA A 7 27.73 29.34 -28.48
N MET A 8 26.97 28.48 -29.15
CA MET A 8 25.52 28.42 -29.02
C MET A 8 25.20 28.24 -27.55
N THR A 9 24.82 29.33 -26.89
CA THR A 9 24.26 29.29 -25.55
C THR A 9 22.95 28.55 -25.71
N GLU A 10 22.88 27.30 -25.25
CA GLU A 10 21.61 26.57 -25.22
C GLU A 10 20.57 27.48 -24.57
N ARG A 11 19.58 27.87 -25.36
CA ARG A 11 18.54 28.80 -24.93
C ARG A 11 17.75 28.11 -23.83
N TRP A 12 17.88 28.59 -22.60
CA TRP A 12 17.12 28.06 -21.47
C TRP A 12 15.63 28.34 -21.68
N ASP A 13 14.88 27.29 -21.99
CA ASP A 13 13.43 27.29 -22.16
C ASP A 13 12.80 26.15 -21.34
N ARG A 14 11.47 25.96 -21.51
CA ARG A 14 10.72 24.97 -20.73
C ARG A 14 11.12 23.54 -21.06
N ASP A 15 11.43 23.27 -22.32
CA ASP A 15 11.78 21.92 -22.76
C ASP A 15 13.19 21.57 -22.30
N ALA A 16 14.11 22.55 -22.35
CA ALA A 16 15.41 22.45 -21.70
C ALA A 16 15.26 22.17 -20.20
N ALA A 17 14.41 22.92 -19.47
CA ALA A 17 14.19 22.71 -18.05
C ALA A 17 13.58 21.32 -17.73
N ARG A 18 12.56 20.87 -18.50
CA ARG A 18 11.98 19.53 -18.37
C ARG A 18 13.02 18.43 -18.60
N HIS A 19 13.88 18.61 -19.60
CA HIS A 19 14.95 17.67 -19.93
C HIS A 19 16.01 17.64 -18.81
N THR A 20 16.52 18.81 -18.41
CA THR A 20 17.53 18.94 -17.35
C THR A 20 17.07 18.32 -16.03
N TYR A 21 15.81 18.52 -15.64
CA TYR A 21 15.26 17.96 -14.40
C TYR A 21 14.56 16.60 -14.58
N ALA A 22 14.67 16.00 -15.77
CA ALA A 22 14.14 14.68 -16.10
C ALA A 22 12.65 14.52 -15.75
N MET A 23 11.85 15.60 -15.77
CA MET A 23 10.46 15.60 -15.30
C MET A 23 9.59 14.52 -15.95
N PRO A 24 9.67 14.27 -17.28
CA PRO A 24 8.86 13.24 -17.92
C PRO A 24 9.09 11.81 -17.38
N TYR A 25 10.23 11.55 -16.73
CA TYR A 25 10.61 10.20 -16.32
C TYR A 25 10.14 9.81 -14.91
N TRP A 26 9.83 10.78 -14.05
CA TRP A 26 9.45 10.52 -12.65
C TRP A 26 8.12 11.14 -12.23
N SER A 27 7.66 12.18 -12.93
CA SER A 27 6.49 12.95 -12.52
C SER A 27 5.18 12.20 -12.70
N ASP A 28 5.13 11.23 -13.62
CA ASP A 28 3.93 10.42 -13.93
C ASP A 28 2.71 11.29 -14.24
N GLY A 29 2.92 12.45 -14.89
CA GLY A 29 1.89 13.43 -15.22
C GLY A 29 1.45 14.33 -14.05
N TYR A 30 1.87 14.05 -12.82
CA TYR A 30 1.47 14.83 -11.65
C TYR A 30 2.21 16.15 -11.49
N PHE A 31 3.38 16.31 -12.11
CA PHE A 31 4.18 17.51 -11.98
C PHE A 31 4.75 17.93 -13.34
N ASP A 32 4.66 19.22 -13.66
CA ASP A 32 5.20 19.77 -14.91
C ASP A 32 5.58 21.26 -14.75
N ILE A 33 6.06 21.90 -15.81
CA ILE A 33 6.41 23.32 -15.89
C ILE A 33 5.36 24.07 -16.74
N ASP A 34 4.75 25.11 -16.19
CA ASP A 34 3.75 25.93 -16.91
C ASP A 34 4.38 26.91 -17.93
N ASP A 35 3.55 27.65 -18.67
CA ASP A 35 3.98 28.68 -19.64
C ASP A 35 4.80 29.81 -19.00
N GLN A 36 4.69 29.99 -17.68
CA GLN A 36 5.41 31.00 -16.91
C GLN A 36 6.71 30.44 -16.29
N GLY A 37 7.08 29.19 -16.57
CA GLY A 37 8.30 28.57 -16.06
C GLY A 37 8.21 28.11 -14.60
N ARG A 38 7.01 27.96 -14.04
CA ARG A 38 6.78 27.55 -12.65
C ARG A 38 6.46 26.06 -12.58
N VAL A 39 6.90 25.40 -11.51
CA VAL A 39 6.52 24.02 -11.23
C VAL A 39 5.04 23.97 -10.83
N THR A 40 4.30 23.13 -11.51
CA THR A 40 2.88 22.85 -11.27
C THR A 40 2.66 21.45 -10.76
N ALA A 41 1.59 21.27 -9.99
CA ALA A 41 1.05 19.95 -9.65
C ALA A 41 -0.32 19.76 -10.32
N ARG A 42 -0.59 18.56 -10.82
CA ARG A 42 -1.86 18.10 -11.39
C ARG A 42 -2.35 16.88 -10.60
N PRO A 43 -2.94 17.07 -9.41
CA PRO A 43 -3.18 15.95 -8.50
C PRO A 43 -4.11 14.85 -9.04
N GLN A 44 -4.92 15.16 -10.05
CA GLN A 44 -5.88 14.25 -10.67
C GLN A 44 -5.40 13.66 -12.01
N GLY A 45 -4.13 13.82 -12.37
CA GLY A 45 -3.57 13.38 -13.65
C GLY A 45 -3.63 14.47 -14.73
N ASP A 46 -3.28 14.10 -15.97
CA ASP A 46 -3.09 15.05 -17.08
C ASP A 46 -4.34 15.90 -17.39
N ASP A 47 -5.53 15.30 -17.30
CA ASP A 47 -6.83 15.95 -17.52
C ASP A 47 -7.31 16.76 -16.30
N GLY A 48 -6.56 16.73 -15.19
CA GLY A 48 -6.90 17.40 -13.95
C GLY A 48 -6.52 18.88 -13.91
N PRO A 49 -7.07 19.64 -12.94
CA PRO A 49 -6.65 21.01 -12.71
C PRO A 49 -5.17 21.07 -12.31
N ALA A 50 -4.45 22.03 -12.88
CA ALA A 50 -3.08 22.34 -12.53
C ALA A 50 -3.03 23.49 -11.51
N LEU A 51 -2.09 23.40 -10.56
CA LEU A 51 -1.81 24.49 -9.62
C LEU A 51 -0.31 24.74 -9.55
N ALA A 52 0.10 26.01 -9.56
CA ALA A 52 1.50 26.37 -9.36
C ALA A 52 1.91 26.16 -7.89
N LEU A 53 2.96 25.38 -7.64
CA LEU A 53 3.41 25.09 -6.27
C LEU A 53 3.80 26.37 -5.52
N ALA A 54 4.37 27.34 -6.25
CA ALA A 54 4.71 28.65 -5.69
C ALA A 54 3.48 29.40 -5.15
N GLU A 55 2.33 29.30 -5.82
CA GLU A 55 1.08 29.92 -5.38
C GLU A 55 0.52 29.24 -4.14
N ALA A 56 0.54 27.90 -4.09
CA ALA A 56 0.13 27.16 -2.89
C ALA A 56 0.99 27.51 -1.66
N VAL A 57 2.31 27.64 -1.84
CA VAL A 57 3.22 28.06 -0.77
C VAL A 57 2.97 29.50 -0.36
N ALA A 58 2.73 30.41 -1.31
CA ALA A 58 2.42 31.81 -1.02
C ALA A 58 1.10 31.94 -0.23
N ALA A 59 0.05 31.20 -0.65
CA ALA A 59 -1.23 31.16 0.04
C ALA A 59 -1.09 30.62 1.48
N ALA A 60 -0.34 29.54 1.67
CA ALA A 60 -0.06 28.97 2.99
C ALA A 60 0.66 29.99 3.91
N ARG A 61 1.66 30.71 3.39
CA ARG A 61 2.35 31.77 4.13
C ARG A 61 1.44 32.96 4.45
N GLY A 62 0.57 33.34 3.51
CA GLY A 62 -0.46 34.36 3.71
C GLY A 62 -1.46 33.99 4.81
N ALA A 63 -1.74 32.69 4.99
CA ALA A 63 -2.53 32.16 6.09
C ALA A 63 -1.76 32.02 7.42
N GLY A 64 -0.51 32.52 7.50
CA GLY A 64 0.30 32.52 8.72
C GLY A 64 1.17 31.28 8.94
N LEU A 65 1.18 30.32 7.99
CA LEU A 65 2.05 29.15 8.08
C LEU A 65 3.51 29.53 7.80
N ARG A 66 4.45 28.85 8.47
CA ARG A 66 5.90 29.06 8.31
C ARG A 66 6.53 27.91 7.56
N LEU A 67 7.60 28.20 6.82
CA LEU A 67 8.46 27.19 6.20
C LEU A 67 9.35 26.51 7.26
N PRO A 68 9.75 25.24 7.07
CA PRO A 68 9.43 24.37 5.94
C PRO A 68 7.99 23.83 5.96
N LEU A 69 7.39 23.66 4.78
CA LEU A 69 6.05 23.10 4.60
C LEU A 69 6.10 21.76 3.88
N LEU A 70 5.24 20.83 4.31
CA LEU A 70 4.99 19.57 3.62
C LEU A 70 3.62 19.64 2.94
N LEU A 71 3.61 19.81 1.62
CA LEU A 71 2.39 19.75 0.81
C LEU A 71 2.03 18.29 0.53
N ARG A 72 0.77 17.94 0.78
CA ARG A 72 0.21 16.61 0.48
C ARG A 72 -0.95 16.80 -0.49
N PHE A 73 -1.03 15.92 -1.47
CA PHE A 73 -2.08 15.91 -2.48
C PHE A 73 -2.85 14.57 -2.39
N PRO A 74 -3.90 14.47 -1.54
CA PRO A 74 -4.70 13.25 -1.41
C PRO A 74 -5.26 12.75 -2.74
N ASP A 75 -5.59 13.65 -3.66
CA ASP A 75 -6.05 13.31 -5.00
C ASP A 75 -5.05 12.43 -5.78
N ILE A 76 -3.74 12.62 -5.59
CA ILE A 76 -2.71 11.76 -6.18
C ILE A 76 -2.85 10.34 -5.64
N LEU A 77 -3.10 10.18 -4.33
CA LEU A 77 -3.31 8.87 -3.71
C LEU A 77 -4.52 8.16 -4.32
N HIS A 78 -5.64 8.87 -4.47
CA HIS A 78 -6.84 8.33 -5.10
C HIS A 78 -6.63 8.00 -6.58
N HIS A 79 -5.94 8.85 -7.32
CA HIS A 79 -5.60 8.60 -8.73
C HIS A 79 -4.70 7.36 -8.88
N ARG A 80 -3.63 7.26 -8.10
CA ARG A 80 -2.73 6.08 -8.10
C ARG A 80 -3.46 4.80 -7.72
N ARG A 81 -4.35 4.85 -6.73
CA ARG A 81 -5.19 3.70 -6.35
C ARG A 81 -6.04 3.22 -7.53
N ARG A 82 -6.78 4.13 -8.17
CA ARG A 82 -7.63 3.79 -9.33
C ARG A 82 -6.80 3.26 -10.50
N HIS A 83 -5.68 3.93 -10.82
CA HIS A 83 -4.80 3.51 -11.89
C HIS A 83 -4.27 2.08 -11.67
N LEU A 84 -3.83 1.75 -10.46
CA LEU A 84 -3.40 0.38 -10.12
C LEU A 84 -4.53 -0.64 -10.33
N GLN A 85 -5.72 -0.36 -9.81
CA GLN A 85 -6.88 -1.25 -9.94
C GLN A 85 -7.29 -1.44 -11.40
N GLN A 86 -7.30 -0.37 -12.20
CA GLN A 86 -7.61 -0.42 -13.64
C GLN A 86 -6.58 -1.23 -14.42
N ALA A 87 -5.29 -1.09 -14.10
CA ALA A 87 -4.24 -1.87 -14.75
C ALA A 87 -4.43 -3.38 -14.52
N PHE A 88 -4.75 -3.79 -13.28
CA PHE A 88 -5.08 -5.18 -12.98
C PHE A 88 -6.37 -5.63 -13.67
N ALA A 89 -7.43 -4.81 -13.67
CA ALA A 89 -8.68 -5.13 -14.35
C ALA A 89 -8.48 -5.34 -15.87
N ALA A 90 -7.68 -4.49 -16.52
CA ALA A 90 -7.34 -4.61 -17.93
C ALA A 90 -6.57 -5.90 -18.21
N ALA A 91 -5.57 -6.24 -17.38
CA ALA A 91 -4.82 -7.49 -17.51
C ALA A 91 -5.72 -8.72 -17.29
N MET A 92 -6.59 -8.69 -16.28
CA MET A 92 -7.55 -9.77 -16.03
C MET A 92 -8.49 -9.98 -17.21
N HIS A 93 -9.01 -8.90 -17.79
CA HIS A 93 -9.86 -8.96 -18.99
C HIS A 93 -9.10 -9.55 -20.19
N ALA A 94 -7.89 -9.04 -20.48
CA ALA A 94 -7.07 -9.50 -21.59
C ALA A 94 -6.69 -10.99 -21.49
N HIS A 95 -6.60 -11.52 -20.27
CA HIS A 95 -6.26 -12.93 -20.01
C HIS A 95 -7.46 -13.81 -19.64
N GLY A 96 -8.69 -13.29 -19.67
CA GLY A 96 -9.90 -14.05 -19.32
C GLY A 96 -9.90 -14.56 -17.87
N TYR A 97 -9.26 -13.83 -16.94
CA TYR A 97 -9.17 -14.23 -15.54
C TYR A 97 -10.48 -13.93 -14.80
N GLY A 98 -11.19 -14.97 -14.35
CA GLY A 98 -12.50 -14.85 -13.70
C GLY A 98 -12.48 -14.58 -12.19
N GLY A 99 -11.31 -14.43 -11.57
CA GLY A 99 -11.20 -14.06 -10.15
C GLY A 99 -11.42 -12.56 -9.91
N GLY A 100 -11.24 -12.13 -8.65
CA GLY A 100 -11.27 -10.72 -8.27
C GLY A 100 -9.87 -10.13 -8.03
N TYR A 101 -9.81 -8.81 -7.87
CA TYR A 101 -8.61 -8.08 -7.43
C TYR A 101 -8.97 -7.06 -6.36
N THR A 102 -8.30 -7.14 -5.21
CA THR A 102 -8.40 -6.14 -4.14
C THR A 102 -6.99 -5.63 -3.85
N ALA A 103 -6.79 -4.32 -4.00
CA ALA A 103 -5.53 -3.70 -3.61
C ALA A 103 -5.46 -3.57 -2.08
N VAL A 104 -4.33 -3.92 -1.48
CA VAL A 104 -4.13 -3.86 -0.02
C VAL A 104 -2.95 -2.95 0.28
N TYR A 105 -3.16 -1.92 1.12
CA TYR A 105 -2.13 -0.96 1.49
C TYR A 105 -1.46 -1.31 2.83
N PRO A 106 -0.15 -1.61 2.84
CA PRO A 106 0.60 -1.87 4.07
C PRO A 106 0.91 -0.56 4.78
N ILE A 107 0.23 -0.30 5.91
CA ILE A 107 0.31 1.01 6.57
C ILE A 107 1.70 1.32 7.11
N LYS A 108 2.57 0.30 7.27
CA LYS A 108 3.98 0.44 7.64
C LYS A 108 4.76 1.43 6.76
N VAL A 109 4.30 1.65 5.52
CA VAL A 109 4.92 2.61 4.59
C VAL A 109 4.62 4.05 5.00
N ASN A 110 3.39 4.33 5.43
CA ASN A 110 2.97 5.63 5.97
C ASN A 110 1.65 5.48 6.74
N GLN A 111 1.73 5.53 8.07
CA GLN A 111 0.59 5.33 8.98
C GLN A 111 -0.25 6.61 9.17
N GLN A 112 0.18 7.75 8.62
CA GLN A 112 -0.49 9.03 8.83
C GLN A 112 -1.94 8.99 8.35
N ARG A 113 -2.88 9.52 9.15
CA ARG A 113 -4.30 9.58 8.78
C ARG A 113 -4.53 10.24 7.42
N GLY A 114 -3.79 11.31 7.11
CA GLY A 114 -3.83 11.98 5.81
C GLY A 114 -3.23 11.19 4.63
N VAL A 115 -2.82 9.93 4.85
CA VAL A 115 -2.38 9.00 3.80
C VAL A 115 -3.17 7.70 3.89
N ALA A 116 -2.99 6.95 4.97
CA ALA A 116 -3.66 5.67 5.16
C ALA A 116 -5.19 5.84 5.26
N GLY A 117 -5.64 6.90 5.94
CA GLY A 117 -7.07 7.22 6.06
C GLY A 117 -7.67 7.69 4.74
N GLU A 118 -6.98 8.53 3.97
CA GLU A 118 -7.44 8.95 2.63
C GLU A 118 -7.54 7.74 1.68
N LEU A 119 -6.53 6.87 1.68
CA LEU A 119 -6.55 5.63 0.90
C LEU A 119 -7.68 4.70 1.30
N ALA A 120 -7.98 4.58 2.59
CA ALA A 120 -9.09 3.76 3.11
C ALA A 120 -10.48 4.38 2.88
N ALA A 121 -10.58 5.71 2.78
CA ALA A 121 -11.85 6.40 2.66
C ALA A 121 -12.48 6.28 1.27
N GLY A 122 -11.67 6.11 0.21
CA GLY A 122 -12.14 6.04 -1.17
C GLY A 122 -12.89 4.74 -1.53
N GLY A 123 -13.87 4.85 -2.43
CA GLY A 123 -14.60 3.70 -3.00
C GLY A 123 -15.43 2.91 -1.98
N GLU A 124 -15.90 1.74 -2.41
CA GLU A 124 -16.63 0.83 -1.52
C GLU A 124 -15.67 0.09 -0.58
N PRO A 125 -16.12 -0.31 0.63
CA PRO A 125 -15.27 -0.99 1.61
C PRO A 125 -14.54 -2.23 1.06
N ALA A 126 -15.19 -3.00 0.19
CA ALA A 126 -14.65 -4.24 -0.39
C ALA A 126 -13.57 -4.02 -1.47
N ASP A 127 -13.47 -2.81 -2.02
CA ASP A 127 -12.58 -2.51 -3.15
C ASP A 127 -11.12 -2.34 -2.72
N PHE A 128 -10.87 -2.13 -1.43
CA PHE A 128 -9.54 -1.81 -0.92
C PHE A 128 -9.34 -2.29 0.51
N GLY A 129 -8.18 -2.91 0.75
CA GLY A 129 -7.80 -3.42 2.05
C GLY A 129 -6.66 -2.66 2.69
N LEU A 130 -6.48 -2.89 3.99
CA LEU A 130 -5.33 -2.41 4.75
C LEU A 130 -4.55 -3.60 5.29
N GLU A 131 -3.23 -3.45 5.39
CA GLU A 131 -2.34 -4.44 5.99
C GLU A 131 -1.64 -3.86 7.21
N ALA A 132 -1.63 -4.65 8.28
CA ALA A 132 -0.96 -4.35 9.54
C ALA A 132 0.13 -5.39 9.81
N GLY A 133 1.35 -4.93 10.10
CA GLY A 133 2.50 -5.77 10.42
C GLY A 133 2.81 -5.86 11.92
N SER A 134 2.01 -5.20 12.78
CA SER A 134 2.22 -5.18 14.23
C SER A 134 0.92 -4.89 14.98
N LYS A 135 0.90 -5.18 16.29
CA LYS A 135 -0.25 -4.93 17.16
C LYS A 135 -0.69 -3.44 17.20
N PRO A 136 0.22 -2.45 17.32
CA PRO A 136 -0.16 -1.03 17.21
C PRO A 136 -0.70 -0.66 15.83
N GLU A 137 -0.13 -1.22 14.76
CA GLU A 137 -0.63 -1.00 13.40
C GLU A 137 -2.03 -1.60 13.21
N LEU A 138 -2.31 -2.76 13.79
CA LEU A 138 -3.65 -3.34 13.74
C LEU A 138 -4.68 -2.41 14.40
N LEU A 139 -4.36 -1.85 15.57
CA LEU A 139 -5.25 -0.87 16.22
C LEU A 139 -5.49 0.37 15.34
N ALA A 140 -4.45 0.88 14.66
CA ALA A 140 -4.58 1.98 13.72
C ALA A 140 -5.45 1.58 12.51
N VAL A 141 -5.26 0.38 11.95
CA VAL A 141 -6.07 -0.15 10.85
C VAL A 141 -7.53 -0.28 11.26
N LEU A 142 -7.83 -0.83 12.44
CA LEU A 142 -9.20 -0.94 12.95
C LEU A 142 -9.89 0.43 13.13
N ALA A 143 -9.11 1.48 13.42
CA ALA A 143 -9.64 2.85 13.52
C ALA A 143 -9.92 3.51 12.15
N LEU A 144 -9.32 3.00 11.07
CA LEU A 144 -9.45 3.55 9.71
C LEU A 144 -10.38 2.73 8.81
N ALA A 145 -10.47 1.43 9.03
CA ALA A 145 -11.25 0.51 8.20
C ALA A 145 -12.77 0.65 8.44
N LYS A 146 -13.55 0.42 7.38
CA LYS A 146 -15.02 0.40 7.43
C LYS A 146 -15.51 -1.05 7.43
N PRO A 147 -16.68 -1.37 8.00
CA PRO A 147 -17.29 -2.69 7.85
C PRO A 147 -17.33 -3.13 6.38
N GLY A 148 -16.95 -4.38 6.10
CA GLY A 148 -16.75 -4.93 4.75
C GLY A 148 -15.35 -4.72 4.17
N SER A 149 -14.46 -3.98 4.83
CA SER A 149 -13.08 -3.85 4.39
C SER A 149 -12.23 -5.07 4.72
N LEU A 150 -11.36 -5.44 3.78
CA LEU A 150 -10.34 -6.45 3.96
C LEU A 150 -9.22 -5.92 4.85
N VAL A 151 -8.86 -6.66 5.89
CA VAL A 151 -7.70 -6.38 6.74
C VAL A 151 -6.77 -7.58 6.76
N VAL A 152 -5.51 -7.39 6.37
CA VAL A 152 -4.50 -8.46 6.39
C VAL A 152 -3.56 -8.25 7.57
N CYS A 153 -3.44 -9.25 8.43
CA CYS A 153 -2.59 -9.22 9.61
C CYS A 153 -1.31 -10.05 9.40
N ASN A 154 -0.16 -9.38 9.25
CA ASN A 154 1.16 -9.99 9.23
C ASN A 154 1.97 -9.63 10.48
N GLY A 155 3.24 -10.09 10.50
CA GLY A 155 4.19 -9.82 11.56
C GLY A 155 4.07 -10.79 12.72
N TYR A 156 4.79 -10.50 13.81
CA TYR A 156 4.75 -11.32 15.01
C TYR A 156 3.43 -11.17 15.76
N LYS A 157 2.75 -12.29 16.03
CA LYS A 157 1.42 -12.30 16.67
C LYS A 157 1.48 -13.02 18.02
N ASP A 158 1.29 -12.26 19.08
CA ASP A 158 0.99 -12.80 20.41
C ASP A 158 -0.53 -13.05 20.56
N ALA A 159 -0.93 -13.60 21.71
CA ALA A 159 -2.34 -13.87 21.99
C ALA A 159 -3.22 -12.61 21.95
N GLU A 160 -2.69 -11.47 22.39
CA GLU A 160 -3.43 -10.20 22.39
C GLU A 160 -3.68 -9.70 20.97
N TYR A 161 -2.67 -9.76 20.09
CA TYR A 161 -2.83 -9.48 18.66
C TYR A 161 -3.98 -10.31 18.09
N ILE A 162 -3.93 -11.64 18.29
CA ILE A 162 -4.96 -12.55 17.77
C ILE A 162 -6.35 -12.17 18.27
N ARG A 163 -6.51 -11.88 19.57
CA ARG A 163 -7.80 -11.42 20.12
C ARG A 163 -8.28 -10.13 19.45
N ILE A 164 -7.41 -9.15 19.25
CA ILE A 164 -7.76 -7.89 18.59
C ILE A 164 -8.22 -8.15 17.15
N ALA A 165 -7.51 -9.01 16.42
CA ALA A 165 -7.88 -9.37 15.04
C ALA A 165 -9.25 -10.07 14.98
N LEU A 166 -9.52 -11.00 15.90
CA LEU A 166 -10.83 -11.65 16.03
C LEU A 166 -11.94 -10.66 16.37
N ILE A 167 -11.70 -9.72 17.30
CA ILE A 167 -12.65 -8.64 17.61
C ILE A 167 -12.93 -7.80 16.35
N GLY A 168 -11.92 -7.49 15.53
CA GLY A 168 -12.10 -6.82 14.25
C GLY A 168 -13.07 -7.56 13.32
N ARG A 169 -13.02 -8.91 13.27
CA ARG A 169 -14.02 -9.70 12.52
C ARG A 169 -15.43 -9.51 13.06
N ARG A 170 -15.59 -9.46 14.38
CA ARG A 170 -16.88 -9.22 15.04
C ARG A 170 -17.44 -7.83 14.73
N MET A 171 -16.58 -6.87 14.41
CA MET A 171 -16.96 -5.52 13.97
C MET A 171 -17.37 -5.47 12.48
N GLY A 172 -17.43 -6.61 11.79
CA GLY A 172 -17.82 -6.71 10.38
C GLY A 172 -16.69 -6.49 9.39
N LEU A 173 -15.43 -6.61 9.82
CA LEU A 173 -14.26 -6.54 8.93
C LEU A 173 -13.86 -7.95 8.46
N ASP A 174 -13.35 -8.04 7.23
CA ASP A 174 -12.75 -9.27 6.72
C ASP A 174 -11.29 -9.37 7.17
N VAL A 175 -11.08 -9.66 8.45
CA VAL A 175 -9.73 -9.77 9.01
C VAL A 175 -9.14 -11.15 8.71
N VAL A 176 -8.10 -11.18 7.87
CA VAL A 176 -7.29 -12.35 7.54
C VAL A 176 -6.06 -12.38 8.45
N ILE A 177 -5.97 -13.40 9.31
CA ILE A 177 -4.80 -13.63 10.16
C ILE A 177 -3.81 -14.50 9.38
N VAL A 178 -2.71 -13.90 8.91
CA VAL A 178 -1.70 -14.64 8.12
C VAL A 178 -0.76 -15.38 9.08
N ILE A 179 -0.82 -16.71 9.07
CA ILE A 179 0.10 -17.54 9.84
C ILE A 179 1.49 -17.47 9.23
N GLU A 180 2.44 -16.93 9.99
CA GLU A 180 3.85 -16.78 9.59
C GLU A 180 4.79 -17.70 10.36
N LYS A 181 4.34 -18.24 11.49
CA LYS A 181 5.06 -19.26 12.28
C LYS A 181 4.09 -20.33 12.80
N PRO A 182 4.47 -21.62 12.83
CA PRO A 182 3.59 -22.69 13.31
C PRO A 182 3.05 -22.47 14.73
N SER A 183 3.82 -21.83 15.61
CA SER A 183 3.43 -21.53 17.00
C SER A 183 2.27 -20.52 17.09
N GLU A 184 2.02 -19.72 16.06
CA GLU A 184 0.90 -18.76 16.06
C GLU A 184 -0.46 -19.49 16.03
N LEU A 185 -0.50 -20.71 15.48
CA LEU A 185 -1.72 -21.50 15.41
C LEU A 185 -2.27 -21.84 16.82
N ASP A 186 -1.39 -22.06 17.80
CA ASP A 186 -1.81 -22.30 19.19
C ASP A 186 -2.56 -21.11 19.77
N HIS A 187 -2.07 -19.89 19.51
CA HIS A 187 -2.76 -18.66 19.90
C HIS A 187 -4.09 -18.52 19.18
N VAL A 188 -4.13 -18.73 17.86
CA VAL A 188 -5.36 -18.69 17.07
C VAL A 188 -6.41 -19.63 17.64
N MET A 189 -6.10 -20.91 17.82
CA MET A 189 -7.07 -21.91 18.29
C MET A 189 -7.61 -21.56 19.68
N ARG A 190 -6.73 -21.19 20.61
CA ARG A 190 -7.12 -20.85 21.97
C ARG A 190 -8.01 -19.62 22.03
N GLU A 191 -7.61 -18.52 21.38
CA GLU A 191 -8.37 -17.27 21.43
C GLU A 191 -9.67 -17.35 20.62
N SER A 192 -9.68 -18.11 19.52
CA SER A 192 -10.89 -18.38 18.73
C SER A 192 -11.93 -19.14 19.55
N ALA A 193 -11.51 -20.20 20.26
CA ALA A 193 -12.39 -20.95 21.16
C ALA A 193 -12.88 -20.09 22.33
N ALA A 194 -11.99 -19.31 22.97
CA ALA A 194 -12.34 -18.43 24.07
C ALA A 194 -13.35 -17.34 23.69
N LEU A 195 -13.31 -16.86 22.44
CA LEU A 195 -14.24 -15.85 21.93
C LEU A 195 -15.45 -16.46 21.20
N GLY A 196 -15.50 -17.78 20.99
CA GLY A 196 -16.54 -18.43 20.19
C GLY A 196 -16.59 -17.91 18.76
N MET A 197 -15.43 -17.67 18.14
CA MET A 197 -15.32 -17.07 16.81
C MET A 197 -14.57 -17.97 15.85
N THR A 198 -15.03 -18.03 14.60
CA THR A 198 -14.30 -18.68 13.51
C THR A 198 -13.26 -17.70 12.94
N PRO A 199 -11.95 -18.02 13.01
CA PRO A 199 -10.91 -17.19 12.41
C PRO A 199 -10.93 -17.33 10.89
N LEU A 200 -10.59 -16.25 10.18
CA LEU A 200 -10.21 -16.33 8.76
C LEU A 200 -8.69 -16.32 8.68
N LEU A 201 -8.13 -17.37 8.09
CA LEU A 201 -6.70 -17.62 8.09
C LEU A 201 -6.11 -17.48 6.69
N GLY A 202 -4.95 -16.83 6.63
CA GLY A 202 -4.03 -16.91 5.51
C GLY A 202 -2.77 -17.66 5.93
N VAL A 203 -1.96 -18.09 4.97
CA VAL A 203 -0.65 -18.70 5.28
C VAL A 203 0.41 -18.03 4.43
N ARG A 204 1.51 -17.61 5.07
CA ARG A 204 2.70 -17.14 4.37
C ARG A 204 3.59 -18.33 4.04
N MET A 205 3.79 -18.61 2.75
CA MET A 205 4.69 -19.68 2.31
C MET A 205 6.14 -19.20 2.18
N ARG A 206 7.09 -20.05 2.56
CA ARG A 206 8.50 -19.91 2.16
C ARG A 206 8.64 -20.42 0.73
N LEU A 207 9.07 -19.55 -0.16
CA LEU A 207 9.34 -19.92 -1.55
C LEU A 207 10.77 -20.47 -1.67
N ALA A 208 10.91 -21.60 -2.36
CA ALA A 208 12.21 -22.20 -2.69
C ALA A 208 12.95 -21.42 -3.78
N THR A 209 12.22 -20.63 -4.58
CA THR A 209 12.80 -19.75 -5.61
C THR A 209 13.40 -18.51 -4.96
N LEU A 210 14.72 -18.37 -5.04
CA LEU A 210 15.39 -17.09 -4.83
C LEU A 210 15.08 -16.21 -6.05
N GLY A 211 14.33 -15.12 -5.86
CA GLY A 211 14.12 -14.16 -6.93
C GLY A 211 15.47 -13.61 -7.42
N ALA A 212 15.72 -13.66 -8.73
CA ALA A 212 16.86 -12.98 -9.33
C ALA A 212 16.63 -11.46 -9.24
N GLY A 213 17.32 -10.78 -8.30
CA GLY A 213 17.18 -9.34 -8.13
C GLY A 213 17.93 -8.79 -6.92
N LYS A 214 18.06 -7.45 -6.84
CA LYS A 214 18.78 -6.71 -5.79
C LYS A 214 18.19 -6.85 -4.37
N TRP A 215 17.06 -7.55 -4.21
CA TRP A 215 16.35 -7.81 -2.95
C TRP A 215 16.49 -9.27 -2.48
N GLN A 216 17.58 -9.94 -2.88
CA GLN A 216 17.87 -11.36 -2.66
C GLN A 216 17.89 -11.82 -1.19
N ASN A 217 18.02 -10.90 -0.22
CA ASN A 217 18.36 -11.24 1.16
C ASN A 217 17.17 -11.58 2.09
N THR A 218 15.94 -11.69 1.59
CA THR A 218 14.77 -12.07 2.41
C THR A 218 14.02 -13.31 1.91
N GLY A 219 14.50 -13.97 0.86
CA GLY A 219 13.92 -15.19 0.29
C GLY A 219 14.78 -16.44 0.56
N GLY A 220 14.17 -17.62 0.49
CA GLY A 220 14.82 -18.92 0.72
C GLY A 220 14.77 -19.42 2.18
N ASP A 221 15.42 -20.55 2.44
CA ASP A 221 15.36 -21.29 3.72
C ASP A 221 15.77 -20.46 4.96
N LYS A 222 16.47 -19.33 4.77
CA LYS A 222 16.91 -18.42 5.85
C LYS A 222 15.89 -17.34 6.22
N ALA A 223 14.71 -17.30 5.59
CA ALA A 223 13.68 -16.33 5.91
C ALA A 223 13.16 -16.48 7.36
N LYS A 224 13.06 -15.37 8.10
CA LYS A 224 12.56 -15.34 9.49
C LYS A 224 11.07 -15.70 9.62
N PHE A 225 10.31 -15.53 8.55
CA PHE A 225 8.85 -15.68 8.50
C PHE A 225 8.42 -16.58 7.34
N GLY A 226 7.26 -17.21 7.49
CA GLY A 226 6.67 -18.12 6.54
C GLY A 226 6.90 -19.58 6.88
N LEU A 227 6.04 -20.45 6.34
CA LEU A 227 6.00 -21.88 6.59
C LEU A 227 6.66 -22.64 5.44
N THR A 228 7.38 -23.71 5.78
CA THR A 228 7.80 -24.72 4.80
C THR A 228 6.60 -25.56 4.34
N PRO A 229 6.69 -26.26 3.18
CA PRO A 229 5.62 -27.17 2.74
C PRO A 229 5.21 -28.20 3.80
N ARG A 230 6.17 -28.74 4.57
CA ARG A 230 5.88 -29.66 5.67
C ARG A 230 5.08 -28.99 6.79
N GLN A 231 5.50 -27.79 7.21
CA GLN A 231 4.78 -27.03 8.23
C GLN A 231 3.36 -26.65 7.81
N LEU A 232 3.12 -26.41 6.51
CA LEU A 232 1.77 -26.22 5.98
C LEU A 232 0.91 -27.48 6.14
N LEU A 233 1.43 -28.67 5.80
CA LEU A 233 0.70 -29.93 5.98
C LEU A 233 0.39 -30.20 7.46
N ASP A 234 1.36 -29.95 8.35
CA ASP A 234 1.16 -30.07 9.80
C ASP A 234 0.08 -29.08 10.29
N LEU A 235 0.09 -27.84 9.80
CA LEU A 235 -0.93 -26.83 10.10
C LEU A 235 -2.33 -27.28 9.64
N LEU A 236 -2.46 -27.81 8.43
CA LEU A 236 -3.73 -28.32 7.90
C LEU A 236 -4.25 -29.50 8.72
N ALA A 237 -3.39 -30.46 9.08
CA ALA A 237 -3.78 -31.60 9.91
C ALA A 237 -4.31 -31.15 11.27
N ARG A 238 -3.67 -30.15 11.89
CA ARG A 238 -4.10 -29.56 13.15
C ARG A 238 -5.43 -28.81 13.04
N LEU A 239 -5.65 -28.05 11.97
CA LEU A 239 -6.93 -27.36 11.72
C LEU A 239 -8.08 -28.36 11.56
N ARG A 240 -7.87 -29.45 10.80
CA ARG A 240 -8.84 -30.55 10.65
C ARG A 240 -9.19 -31.20 11.97
N ALA A 241 -8.17 -31.53 12.78
CA ALA A 241 -8.39 -32.15 14.09
C ALA A 241 -9.18 -31.23 15.04
N ALA A 242 -9.15 -29.92 14.83
CA ALA A 242 -9.88 -28.92 15.60
C ALA A 242 -11.26 -28.56 15.01
N GLY A 243 -11.64 -29.11 13.85
CA GLY A 243 -12.86 -28.72 13.13
C GLY A 243 -12.84 -27.29 12.60
N LEU A 244 -11.65 -26.75 12.32
CA LEU A 244 -11.43 -25.39 11.80
C LEU A 244 -11.05 -25.39 10.31
N ASP A 245 -11.27 -26.50 9.61
CA ASP A 245 -10.99 -26.69 8.18
C ASP A 245 -12.20 -26.44 7.27
N ALA A 246 -13.37 -26.16 7.84
CA ALA A 246 -14.58 -25.87 7.08
C ALA A 246 -14.52 -24.47 6.47
N ALA A 247 -14.46 -24.45 5.12
CA ALA A 247 -14.87 -23.32 4.30
C ALA A 247 -16.40 -23.18 4.28
#